data_AF-A0A8J2NTR9-F1
#
_entry.id   AF-A0A8J2NTR9-F1
#
_cell.length_a   1.000
_cell.length_b   1.000
_cell.length_c   1.000
_cell.angle_alpha   90.00
_cell.angle_beta   90.00
_cell.angle_gamma   90.00
#
_symmetry.space_group_name_H-M   'P 1'
#
loop_
_entity.id
_entity.type
_entity.pdbx_description
1 polymer ?
#
loop_
_entity_poly.entity_id
_entity_poly.type
_entity_poly.pdbx_seq_one_letter_code
_entity_poly.pdbx_strand_id
1 'polypeptide(L)' 'VDFINSVQFSNHTGYGQWKGQVLNDVDLDDLFEGLKMNNLTTYDSLLT' A
#
# COMPACT_ATOMS: atom_id res chain seq x y z
N VAL A 1 -7.13 9.17 -6.94
CA VAL A 1 -7.26 8.14 -5.89
C VAL A 1 -5.98 7.35 -5.98
N ASP A 2 -5.14 7.49 -4.96
CA ASP A 2 -3.79 6.98 -4.95
C ASP A 2 -3.77 5.82 -3.97
N PHE A 3 -3.42 4.64 -4.45
CA PHE A 3 -3.55 3.41 -3.66
C PHE A 3 -2.20 3.01 -3.09
N ILE A 4 -2.19 2.77 -1.77
CA ILE A 4 -1.10 2.08 -1.09
C ILE A 4 -1.67 0.73 -0.66
N ASN A 5 -1.20 -0.35 -1.30
CA ASN A 5 -1.67 -1.69 -1.02
C ASN A 5 -0.86 -2.26 0.16
N SER A 6 -1.52 -2.47 1.30
CA SER A 6 -0.90 -3.12 2.46
C SER A 6 -0.58 -4.60 2.20
N VAL A 7 -1.29 -5.22 1.25
CA VAL A 7 -1.06 -6.58 0.78
C VAL A 7 -1.25 -6.68 -0.73
N GLN A 8 -0.52 -7.58 -1.37
CA GLN A 8 -0.69 -7.94 -2.77
C GLN A 8 -0.74 -9.46 -2.87
N PHE A 9 -1.94 -10.01 -2.71
CA PHE A 9 -2.17 -11.46 -2.71
C PHE A 9 -2.75 -11.93 -4.05
N SER A 10 -2.50 -13.20 -4.39
CA SER A 10 -3.01 -13.85 -5.59
C SER A 10 -4.54 -13.87 -5.66
N ASN A 11 -5.19 -13.88 -4.50
CA ASN A 11 -6.64 -13.90 -4.33
C ASN A 11 -7.01 -13.58 -2.88
N HIS A 12 -8.30 -13.45 -2.59
CA HIS A 12 -8.78 -13.27 -1.23
C HIS A 12 -8.58 -14.54 -0.38
N THR A 13 -8.34 -14.37 0.92
CA THR A 13 -8.02 -15.49 1.83
C THR A 13 -9.12 -16.55 1.96
N GLY A 14 -10.37 -16.21 1.64
CA GLY A 14 -11.50 -17.14 1.62
C GLY A 14 -11.42 -18.29 0.59
N TYR A 15 -10.50 -18.24 -0.39
CA TYR A 15 -10.30 -19.34 -1.34
C TYR A 15 -9.44 -20.49 -0.77
N GLY A 16 -8.95 -20.37 0.47
CA GLY A 16 -8.22 -21.43 1.18
C GLY A 16 -6.72 -21.52 0.87
N GLN A 17 -6.27 -21.09 -0.31
CA GLN A 17 -4.85 -20.99 -0.66
C GLN A 17 -4.57 -19.64 -1.32
N TRP A 18 -3.61 -18.90 -0.77
CA TRP A 18 -3.17 -17.62 -1.30
C TRP A 18 -1.66 -17.47 -1.14
N LYS A 19 -1.06 -16.68 -2.01
CA LYS A 19 0.35 -16.28 -1.93
C LYS A 19 0.48 -14.82 -2.28
N GLY A 20 1.52 -14.16 -1.80
CA GLY A 20 1.79 -12.77 -2.15
C GLY A 20 2.64 -12.07 -1.11
N GLN A 21 2.68 -10.74 -1.22
CA GLN A 21 3.49 -9.88 -0.38
C GLN A 21 2.62 -9.12 0.62
N VAL A 22 3.16 -8.93 1.82
CA VAL A 22 2.68 -7.95 2.80
C VAL A 22 3.64 -6.76 2.75
N LEU A 23 3.12 -5.55 2.64
CA LEU A 23 3.91 -4.33 2.74
C LEU A 23 4.37 -4.18 4.19
N ASN A 24 5.69 -4.11 4.41
CA ASN A 24 6.25 -3.87 5.73
C ASN A 24 6.36 -2.37 6.02
N ASP A 25 6.76 -2.04 7.24
CA ASP A 25 6.93 -0.67 7.73
C ASP A 25 8.03 0.09 6.96
N VAL A 26 9.17 -0.54 6.71
CA VAL A 26 10.28 0.05 5.95
C VAL A 26 9.87 0.40 4.53
N ASP A 27 9.19 -0.53 3.84
CA ASP A 27 8.72 -0.32 2.47
C ASP A 27 7.65 0.79 2.39
N LEU A 28 6.81 0.91 3.43
CA LEU A 28 5.81 1.96 3.53
C LEU A 28 6.44 3.34 3.72
N ASP A 29 7.44 3.45 4.60
CA ASP A 29 8.19 4.69 4.82
C ASP A 29 8.90 5.14 3.54
N ASP A 30 9.58 4.22 2.85
CA ASP A 30 10.25 4.50 1.58
C ASP A 30 9.28 5.01 0.50
N LEU A 31 8.10 4.38 0.39
CA LEU A 31 7.05 4.79 -0.54
C LEU A 31 6.54 6.20 -0.19
N PHE A 32 6.26 6.45 1.09
CA PHE A 32 5.72 7.72 1.54
C PHE A 32 6.73 8.87 1.38
N GLU A 33 8.01 8.64 1.63
CA GLU A 33 9.08 9.60 1.30
C GLU A 33 9.13 9.88 -0.20
N GLY A 34 8.99 8.86 -1.05
CA GLY A 34 8.86 9.04 -2.50
C GLY A 34 7.69 9.96 -2.89
N LEU A 35 6.53 9.81 -2.23
CA LEU A 35 5.38 10.71 -2.45
C LEU A 35 5.70 12.15 -2.00
N LYS A 36 6.33 12.33 -0.84
CA LYS A 36 6.73 13.66 -0.34
C LYS A 36 7.68 14.36 -1.30
N MET A 37 8.71 13.65 -1.78
CA MET A 37 9.69 14.19 -2.73
C MET A 37 9.03 14.71 -4.01
N ASN A 38 7.94 14.06 -4.44
CA ASN A 38 7.18 14.44 -5.63
C ASN A 38 6.03 15.42 -5.33
N ASN A 39 5.91 15.92 -4.09
CA ASN A 39 4.86 16.85 -3.67
C ASN A 39 3.45 16.26 -3.86
N LEU A 40 3.31 14.93 -3.72
CA LEU A 40 2.06 14.19 -3.93
C LEU A 40 1.29 13.92 -2.63
N THR A 41 1.68 14.50 -1.50
CA THR A 41 1.09 14.19 -0.18
C THR A 41 -0.05 15.11 0.24
N THR A 42 -0.56 15.93 -0.68
CA THR A 42 -1.72 16.78 -0.42
C THR A 42 -3.00 16.03 -0.79
N TYR A 43 -3.76 15.59 0.21
CA TYR A 43 -5.00 14.83 0.02
C TYR A 43 -6.14 15.44 0.82
N ASP A 44 -7.30 15.64 0.21
CA ASP A 44 -8.52 16.12 0.87
C ASP A 44 -9.18 15.03 1.75
N SER A 45 -8.85 13.77 1.50
CA SER A 45 -9.46 12.61 2.16
C SER A 45 -8.51 11.42 2.19
N LEU A 46 -8.60 10.65 3.26
CA LEU A 46 -7.86 9.40 3.46
C LEU A 46 -8.86 8.27 3.77
N LEU A 47 -8.68 7.12 3.13
CA LEU A 47 -9.40 5.90 3.43
C LEU A 47 -8.38 4.80 3.73
N THR A 48 -8.60 4.11 4.86
CA THR A 48 -7.70 3.06 5.38
C THR A 48 -8.46 1.78 5.61
#